data_AF-A0A484ZF77-F1
#
_entry.id   AF-A0A484ZF77-F1
#
_cell.length_a   1.000
_cell.length_b   1.000
_cell.length_c   1.000
_cell.angle_alpha   90.00
_cell.angle_beta   90.00
_cell.angle_gamma   90.00
#
_symmetry.space_group_name_H-M   'P 1'
#
loop_
_entity.id
_entity.type
_entity.pdbx_description
1 polymer ?
#
loop_
_entity_poly.entity_id
_entity_poly.type
_entity_poly.pdbx_seq_one_letter_code
_entity_poly.pdbx_strand_id
1 'polypeptide(L)'
;MDIFSISLKSMQDSFYRKFTSGRLQPILDGIKQVYAARKAGNGPHLEVSNLCVTGRNDNLTETRRVSDWMLNNLDAEIPLHYVRFHPDYRYTNVERTSIPFLEQARQQAIDDGMRYVYLGNVFDTQSANSYCPECQTQWVQRSGLIAQSFLDNGHCPQCGIPSPILLPWQAEKTKPVIAEIPSGLVCSTHMFRGAIQACHVEQSNDSQLFYQFISATGQPVGEVGTNSCDRFMLSKSDERAEGIRLYHPENNKCQIFEVYDRAHFPVTGAEQTNKASEDVPLTFLPLRGR
;
A
#
# COMPACT_ATOMS: atom_id res chain seq x y z
N MET A 1 5.75 15.92 0.87
CA MET A 1 4.85 14.76 0.64
C MET A 1 5.05 14.39 -0.80
N ASP A 2 5.59 13.21 -1.05
CA ASP A 2 6.13 12.86 -2.38
C ASP A 2 5.11 12.10 -3.23
N ILE A 3 4.16 11.43 -2.58
CA ILE A 3 3.11 10.63 -3.21
C ILE A 3 1.77 10.81 -2.49
N PHE A 4 0.69 10.80 -3.27
CA PHE A 4 -0.67 10.57 -2.82
C PHE A 4 -1.23 9.34 -3.55
N SER A 5 -1.69 8.37 -2.77
CA SER A 5 -2.51 7.27 -3.28
C SER A 5 -3.92 7.44 -2.70
N ILE A 6 -4.89 7.77 -3.56
CA ILE A 6 -6.25 8.13 -3.13
C ILE A 6 -7.22 6.99 -3.48
N SER A 7 -8.01 6.57 -2.48
CA SER A 7 -9.01 5.51 -2.65
C SER A 7 -10.36 6.06 -3.09
N LEU A 8 -10.69 5.89 -4.38
CA LEU A 8 -11.99 6.18 -4.97
C LEU A 8 -12.83 4.89 -4.98
N LYS A 9 -13.64 4.67 -3.94
CA LYS A 9 -14.36 3.40 -3.70
C LYS A 9 -15.56 3.19 -4.63
N SER A 10 -16.24 4.25 -5.02
CA SER A 10 -17.37 4.19 -5.96
C SER A 10 -17.60 5.58 -6.56
N MET A 11 -18.29 5.64 -7.70
CA MET A 11 -18.83 6.88 -8.28
C MET A 11 -20.24 7.19 -7.78
N GLN A 12 -20.74 6.45 -6.80
CA GLN A 12 -22.03 6.67 -6.16
C GLN A 12 -21.86 7.27 -4.75
N ASP A 13 -22.37 8.48 -4.52
CA ASP A 13 -22.34 9.13 -3.19
C ASP A 13 -23.05 8.29 -2.11
N SER A 14 -24.08 7.53 -2.50
CA SER A 14 -24.80 6.61 -1.63
C SER A 14 -23.92 5.50 -1.05
N PHE A 15 -22.90 5.04 -1.78
CA PHE A 15 -21.95 4.04 -1.28
C PHE A 15 -21.20 4.56 -0.05
N TYR A 16 -20.67 5.78 -0.13
CA TYR A 16 -19.90 6.38 0.97
C TYR A 16 -20.76 6.65 2.19
N ARG A 17 -21.96 7.17 1.98
CA ARG A 17 -22.91 7.42 3.08
C ARG A 17 -23.28 6.13 3.80
N LYS A 18 -23.47 5.04 3.05
CA LYS A 18 -23.90 3.76 3.60
C LYS A 18 -22.77 3.00 4.29
N PHE A 19 -21.58 2.98 3.69
CA PHE A 19 -20.51 2.05 4.10
C PHE A 19 -19.31 2.70 4.78
N THR A 20 -19.12 4.02 4.64
CA THR A 20 -17.95 4.72 5.19
C THR A 20 -18.31 5.98 5.96
N SER A 21 -19.60 6.29 6.13
CA SER A 21 -20.11 7.55 6.68
C SER A 21 -19.55 8.81 6.00
N GLY A 22 -19.06 8.67 4.77
CA GLY A 22 -18.37 9.72 4.01
C GLY A 22 -19.22 10.29 2.88
N ARG A 23 -18.57 11.10 2.03
CA ARG A 23 -19.16 11.69 0.83
C ARG A 23 -18.21 11.54 -0.36
N LEU A 24 -18.75 11.38 -1.56
CA LEU A 24 -17.97 11.24 -2.78
C LEU A 24 -17.26 12.55 -3.15
N GLN A 25 -17.98 13.68 -3.10
CA GLN A 25 -17.48 14.95 -3.64
C GLN A 25 -16.13 15.40 -3.06
N PRO A 26 -15.90 15.36 -1.73
CA PRO A 26 -14.59 15.72 -1.16
C PRO A 26 -13.42 14.88 -1.69
N ILE A 27 -13.67 13.62 -2.06
CA ILE A 27 -12.65 12.73 -2.63
C ILE A 27 -12.31 13.17 -4.05
N LEU A 28 -13.33 13.46 -4.87
CA LEU A 28 -13.15 13.93 -6.24
C LEU A 28 -12.41 15.28 -6.27
N ASP A 29 -12.77 16.19 -5.36
CA ASP A 29 -12.12 17.49 -5.22
C ASP A 29 -10.65 17.34 -4.77
N GLY A 30 -10.39 16.44 -3.81
CA GLY A 30 -9.03 16.13 -3.36
C GLY A 30 -8.15 15.57 -4.48
N ILE A 31 -8.68 14.63 -5.28
CA ILE A 31 -7.96 14.09 -6.45
C ILE A 31 -7.63 15.22 -7.45
N LYS A 32 -8.59 16.09 -7.77
CA LYS A 32 -8.38 17.23 -8.66
C LYS A 32 -7.36 18.22 -8.13
N GLN A 33 -7.37 18.50 -6.82
CA GLN A 33 -6.41 19.40 -6.19
C GLN A 33 -4.98 18.86 -6.29
N VAL A 34 -4.78 17.58 -5.97
CA VAL A 34 -3.46 16.94 -6.07
C VAL A 34 -3.00 16.88 -7.54
N TYR A 35 -3.91 16.53 -8.46
CA TYR A 35 -3.62 16.51 -9.89
C TYR A 35 -3.22 17.89 -10.42
N ALA A 36 -3.93 18.96 -10.05
CA ALA A 36 -3.59 20.32 -10.45
C ALA A 36 -2.19 20.74 -9.96
N ALA A 37 -1.85 20.39 -8.71
CA ALA A 37 -0.51 20.63 -8.17
C ALA A 37 0.57 19.87 -8.96
N ARG A 38 0.31 18.59 -9.29
CA ARG A 38 1.21 17.77 -10.11
C ARG A 38 1.42 18.39 -11.49
N LYS A 39 0.34 18.78 -12.16
CA LYS A 39 0.38 19.37 -13.51
C LYS A 39 1.14 20.69 -13.56
N ALA A 40 1.15 21.43 -12.45
CA ALA A 40 1.94 22.65 -12.30
C ALA A 40 3.46 22.42 -12.12
N GLY A 41 3.94 21.17 -12.08
CA GLY A 41 5.36 20.81 -12.04
C GLY A 41 5.97 20.66 -10.65
N ASN A 42 5.27 21.08 -9.59
CA ASN A 42 5.76 21.06 -8.20
C ASN A 42 4.93 20.15 -7.28
N GLY A 43 4.11 19.27 -7.86
CA GLY A 43 3.21 18.41 -7.11
C GLY A 43 3.70 16.97 -6.95
N PRO A 44 3.09 16.25 -6.01
CA PRO A 44 3.44 14.87 -5.71
C PRO A 44 3.08 13.92 -6.86
N HIS A 45 3.62 12.70 -6.80
CA HIS A 45 3.09 11.58 -7.56
C HIS A 45 1.64 11.28 -7.13
N LEU A 46 0.76 11.01 -8.09
CA LEU A 46 -0.66 10.74 -7.82
C LEU A 46 -1.04 9.39 -8.41
N GLU A 47 -1.64 8.55 -7.59
CA GLU A 47 -2.26 7.28 -8.00
C GLU A 47 -3.68 7.19 -7.42
N VAL A 48 -4.58 6.55 -8.16
CA VAL A 48 -5.96 6.31 -7.73
C VAL A 48 -6.17 4.80 -7.59
N SER A 49 -6.82 4.39 -6.51
CA SER A 49 -7.22 3.00 -6.29
C SER A 49 -8.73 2.86 -6.14
N ASN A 50 -9.28 1.79 -6.70
CA ASN A 50 -10.66 1.38 -6.55
C ASN A 50 -10.69 -0.03 -5.94
N LEU A 51 -11.06 -0.13 -4.67
CA LEU A 51 -11.30 -1.42 -4.02
C LEU A 51 -12.60 -1.99 -4.56
N CYS A 52 -12.49 -3.05 -5.37
CA CYS A 52 -13.63 -3.78 -5.89
C CYS A 52 -14.10 -4.75 -4.81
N VAL A 53 -15.26 -4.50 -4.23
CA VAL A 53 -15.86 -5.23 -3.10
C VAL A 53 -16.98 -6.12 -3.60
N THR A 54 -16.84 -7.42 -3.34
CA THR A 54 -17.79 -8.45 -3.77
C THR A 54 -19.22 -8.15 -3.31
N GLY A 55 -20.16 -8.16 -4.26
CA GLY A 55 -21.58 -7.89 -4.02
C GLY A 55 -21.92 -6.41 -3.77
N ARG A 56 -21.00 -5.47 -4.04
CA ARG A 56 -21.24 -4.03 -3.86
C ARG A 56 -20.93 -3.20 -5.09
N ASN A 57 -19.69 -3.23 -5.58
CA ASN A 57 -19.20 -2.42 -6.69
C ASN A 57 -18.33 -3.24 -7.67
N ASP A 58 -18.34 -4.58 -7.57
CA ASP A 58 -17.61 -5.53 -8.41
C ASP A 58 -18.33 -5.86 -9.72
N ASN A 59 -18.74 -4.83 -10.46
CA ASN A 59 -19.31 -4.99 -11.79
C ASN A 59 -18.67 -4.01 -12.79
N LEU A 60 -18.67 -4.38 -14.07
CA LEU A 60 -17.98 -3.62 -15.12
C LEU A 60 -18.56 -2.22 -15.32
N THR A 61 -19.85 -2.01 -15.03
CA THR A 61 -20.46 -0.68 -15.10
C THR A 61 -19.89 0.26 -14.05
N GLU A 62 -19.69 -0.21 -12.81
CA GLU A 62 -19.09 0.60 -11.74
C GLU A 62 -17.62 0.88 -11.99
N THR A 63 -16.83 -0.10 -12.42
CA THR A 63 -15.41 0.10 -12.74
C THR A 63 -15.25 1.06 -13.92
N ARG A 64 -16.09 0.93 -14.95
CA ARG A 64 -16.08 1.86 -16.10
C ARG A 64 -16.37 3.30 -15.68
N ARG A 65 -17.33 3.53 -14.78
CA ARG A 65 -17.60 4.89 -14.26
C ARG A 65 -16.36 5.52 -13.61
N VAL A 66 -15.53 4.72 -12.94
CA VAL A 66 -14.27 5.17 -12.34
C VAL A 66 -13.27 5.58 -13.43
N SER A 67 -13.00 4.71 -14.41
CA SER A 67 -12.07 5.03 -15.50
C SER A 67 -12.56 6.20 -16.37
N ASP A 68 -13.85 6.25 -16.70
CA ASP A 68 -14.46 7.35 -17.45
C ASP A 68 -14.29 8.68 -16.71
N TRP A 69 -14.54 8.69 -15.39
CA TRP A 69 -14.35 9.90 -14.61
C TRP A 69 -12.88 10.34 -14.61
N MET A 70 -11.93 9.40 -14.47
CA MET A 70 -10.51 9.71 -14.53
C MET A 70 -10.12 10.28 -15.90
N LEU A 71 -10.50 9.64 -17.00
CA LEU A 71 -10.21 10.13 -18.36
C LEU A 71 -10.81 11.51 -18.65
N ASN A 72 -11.97 11.82 -18.07
CA ASN A 72 -12.64 13.12 -18.25
C ASN A 72 -12.04 14.25 -17.39
N ASN A 73 -11.27 13.94 -16.34
CA ASN A 73 -10.83 14.93 -15.36
C ASN A 73 -9.30 14.97 -15.14
N LEU A 74 -8.59 13.92 -15.56
CA LEU A 74 -7.16 13.69 -15.35
C LEU A 74 -6.52 13.26 -16.68
N ASP A 75 -5.19 13.16 -16.71
CA ASP A 75 -4.48 12.58 -17.85
C ASP A 75 -4.56 11.05 -17.81
N ALA A 76 -4.60 10.40 -18.98
CA ALA A 76 -4.63 8.94 -19.13
C ALA A 76 -3.42 8.21 -18.52
N GLU A 77 -2.40 8.96 -18.10
CA GLU A 77 -1.18 8.46 -17.47
C GLU A 77 -1.26 8.36 -15.95
N ILE A 78 -2.30 8.94 -15.33
CA ILE A 78 -2.50 8.79 -13.88
C ILE A 78 -2.85 7.33 -13.58
N PRO A 79 -2.03 6.60 -12.80
CA PRO A 79 -2.27 5.19 -12.52
C PRO A 79 -3.61 4.92 -11.85
N LEU A 80 -4.31 3.90 -12.35
CA LEU A 80 -5.50 3.33 -11.73
C LEU A 80 -5.22 1.92 -11.25
N HIS A 81 -5.52 1.63 -9.99
CA HIS A 81 -5.45 0.30 -9.42
C HIS A 81 -6.85 -0.25 -9.15
N TYR A 82 -7.23 -1.35 -9.79
CA TYR A 82 -8.36 -2.16 -9.35
C TYR A 82 -7.86 -3.13 -8.28
N VAL A 83 -8.29 -2.91 -7.04
CA VAL A 83 -7.75 -3.62 -5.88
C VAL A 83 -8.69 -4.74 -5.46
N ARG A 84 -8.13 -5.93 -5.29
CA ARG A 84 -8.86 -7.12 -4.87
C ARG A 84 -9.29 -7.01 -3.40
N PHE A 85 -10.59 -7.15 -3.16
CA PHE A 85 -11.14 -7.21 -1.81
C PHE A 85 -10.92 -8.56 -1.13
N HIS A 86 -10.68 -8.49 0.18
CA HIS A 86 -10.57 -9.60 1.09
C HIS A 86 -11.74 -9.58 2.10
N PRO A 87 -12.58 -10.63 2.19
CA PRO A 87 -13.62 -10.74 3.20
C PRO A 87 -13.01 -10.85 4.60
N ASP A 88 -13.27 -9.87 5.45
CA ASP A 88 -12.80 -9.85 6.83
C ASP A 88 -13.78 -9.05 7.72
N TYR A 89 -13.55 -9.12 9.03
CA TYR A 89 -14.32 -8.47 10.07
C TYR A 89 -15.82 -8.85 9.98
N ARG A 90 -16.71 -7.87 9.84
CA ARG A 90 -18.16 -8.07 9.76
C ARG A 90 -18.66 -8.41 8.36
N TYR A 91 -17.78 -8.46 7.36
CA TYR A 91 -18.15 -8.68 5.96
C TYR A 91 -17.43 -9.90 5.37
N THR A 92 -17.71 -11.06 5.97
CA THR A 92 -17.08 -12.36 5.70
C THR A 92 -17.97 -13.33 4.94
N ASN A 93 -19.25 -13.00 4.75
CA ASN A 93 -20.24 -13.84 4.08
C ASN A 93 -20.19 -13.76 2.53
N VAL A 94 -19.07 -13.29 1.98
CA VAL A 94 -18.83 -13.14 0.54
C VAL A 94 -17.44 -13.67 0.22
N GLU A 95 -17.21 -13.99 -1.05
CA GLU A 95 -15.89 -14.40 -1.53
C GLU A 95 -14.95 -13.21 -1.74
N ARG A 96 -13.64 -13.48 -1.80
CA ARG A 96 -12.67 -12.51 -2.35
C ARG A 96 -13.07 -12.14 -3.75
N THR A 97 -12.82 -10.89 -4.14
CA THR A 97 -13.17 -10.45 -5.51
C THR A 97 -12.44 -11.29 -6.55
N SER A 98 -13.19 -11.66 -7.59
CA SER A 98 -12.73 -12.54 -8.66
C SER A 98 -11.58 -11.90 -9.44
N ILE A 99 -10.46 -12.62 -9.60
CA ILE A 99 -9.33 -12.16 -10.43
C ILE A 99 -9.75 -12.03 -11.90
N PRO A 100 -10.48 -12.99 -12.52
CA PRO A 100 -11.02 -12.81 -13.86
C PRO A 100 -11.83 -11.52 -14.05
N PHE A 101 -12.65 -11.13 -13.06
CA PHE A 101 -13.38 -9.87 -13.11
C PHE A 101 -12.43 -8.66 -13.10
N LEU A 102 -11.42 -8.67 -12.24
CA LEU A 102 -10.43 -7.60 -12.17
C LEU A 102 -9.65 -7.45 -13.47
N GLU A 103 -9.25 -8.56 -14.10
CA GLU A 103 -8.58 -8.55 -15.42
C GLU A 103 -9.50 -7.98 -16.51
N GLN A 104 -10.79 -8.31 -16.49
CA GLN A 104 -11.77 -7.71 -17.42
C GLN A 104 -11.93 -6.20 -17.18
N ALA A 105 -12.03 -5.77 -15.93
CA ALA A 105 -12.11 -4.34 -15.60
C ALA A 105 -10.85 -3.58 -16.03
N ARG A 106 -9.67 -4.20 -15.85
CA ARG A 106 -8.39 -3.69 -16.31
C ARG A 106 -8.37 -3.53 -17.83
N GLN A 107 -8.73 -4.59 -18.56
CA GLN A 107 -8.74 -4.57 -20.03
C GLN A 107 -9.71 -3.49 -20.55
N GLN A 108 -10.92 -3.42 -20.00
CA GLN A 108 -11.91 -2.40 -20.37
C GLN A 108 -11.37 -0.98 -20.18
N ALA A 109 -10.73 -0.68 -19.06
CA ALA A 109 -10.16 0.65 -18.81
C ALA A 109 -9.03 1.00 -19.78
N ILE A 110 -8.19 0.02 -20.15
CA ILE A 110 -7.14 0.19 -21.16
C ILE A 110 -7.76 0.46 -22.53
N ASP A 111 -8.77 -0.32 -22.92
CA ASP A 111 -9.48 -0.16 -24.19
C ASP A 111 -10.21 1.20 -24.28
N ASP A 112 -10.69 1.72 -23.15
CA ASP A 112 -11.30 3.05 -23.05
C ASP A 112 -10.25 4.20 -23.08
N GLY A 113 -8.95 3.89 -23.00
CA GLY A 113 -7.86 4.84 -23.23
C GLY A 113 -6.93 5.08 -22.04
N MET A 114 -7.12 4.42 -20.90
CA MET A 114 -6.16 4.51 -19.78
C MET A 114 -4.83 3.85 -20.15
N ARG A 115 -3.70 4.49 -19.84
CA ARG A 115 -2.37 3.94 -20.17
C ARG A 115 -1.82 3.00 -19.10
N TYR A 116 -2.12 3.28 -17.82
CA TYR A 116 -1.57 2.52 -16.69
C TYR A 116 -2.68 2.05 -15.77
N VAL A 117 -3.05 0.78 -15.93
CA VAL A 117 -4.07 0.12 -15.11
C VAL A 117 -3.48 -1.14 -14.50
N TYR A 118 -3.54 -1.22 -13.18
CA TYR A 118 -2.91 -2.27 -12.40
C TYR A 118 -3.90 -3.05 -11.55
N LEU A 119 -3.56 -4.30 -11.24
CA LEU A 119 -4.27 -5.07 -10.21
C LEU A 119 -3.55 -4.96 -8.87
N GLY A 120 -4.27 -4.49 -7.86
CA GLY A 120 -3.80 -4.46 -6.47
C GLY A 120 -4.25 -5.69 -5.69
N ASN A 121 -3.47 -6.10 -4.69
CA ASN A 121 -3.74 -7.30 -3.86
C ASN A 121 -3.91 -8.60 -4.68
N VAL A 122 -3.24 -8.67 -5.83
CA VAL A 122 -3.06 -9.87 -6.63
C VAL A 122 -1.56 -10.07 -6.78
N PHE A 123 -1.06 -11.17 -6.23
CA PHE A 123 0.37 -11.51 -6.27
C PHE A 123 0.70 -12.24 -7.58
N ASP A 124 1.97 -12.17 -7.99
CA ASP A 124 2.54 -12.93 -9.12
C ASP A 124 1.78 -12.79 -10.45
N THR A 125 1.21 -11.61 -10.71
CA THR A 125 0.56 -11.27 -11.99
C THR A 125 1.34 -10.19 -12.74
N GLN A 126 1.40 -10.32 -14.07
CA GLN A 126 1.92 -9.26 -14.94
C GLN A 126 1.09 -7.97 -14.82
N SER A 127 -0.20 -8.08 -14.49
CA SER A 127 -1.08 -6.93 -14.33
C SER A 127 -0.76 -6.06 -13.11
N ALA A 128 0.17 -6.45 -12.24
CA ALA A 128 0.69 -5.61 -11.14
C ALA A 128 1.92 -4.77 -11.57
N ASN A 129 2.57 -5.13 -12.68
CA ASN A 129 3.83 -4.54 -13.12
C ASN A 129 3.60 -3.37 -14.08
N SER A 130 4.59 -2.47 -14.16
CA SER A 130 4.61 -1.38 -15.14
C SER A 130 5.47 -1.76 -16.34
N TYR A 131 4.99 -1.48 -17.54
CA TYR A 131 5.68 -1.74 -18.81
C TYR A 131 5.75 -0.47 -19.65
N CYS A 132 6.76 -0.40 -20.50
CA CYS A 132 6.90 0.62 -21.52
C CYS A 132 5.75 0.52 -22.53
N PRO A 133 5.01 1.60 -22.83
CA PRO A 133 3.97 1.55 -23.85
C PRO A 133 4.53 1.28 -25.26
N GLU A 134 5.76 1.71 -25.55
CA GLU A 134 6.38 1.59 -26.88
C GLU A 134 6.99 0.22 -27.16
N CYS A 135 7.80 -0.27 -26.22
CA CYS A 135 8.61 -1.47 -26.44
C CYS A 135 8.30 -2.62 -25.47
N GLN A 136 7.31 -2.45 -24.60
CA GLN A 136 6.87 -3.45 -23.61
C GLN A 136 7.96 -3.91 -22.62
N THR A 137 9.11 -3.23 -22.58
CA THR A 137 10.13 -3.47 -21.56
C THR A 137 9.56 -3.19 -20.18
N GLN A 138 9.76 -4.12 -19.24
CA GLN A 138 9.31 -3.96 -17.87
C GLN A 138 10.06 -2.81 -17.18
N TRP A 139 9.32 -1.84 -16.67
CA TRP A 139 9.85 -0.69 -15.94
C TRP A 139 9.86 -0.89 -14.43
N VAL A 140 8.80 -1.50 -13.90
CA VAL A 140 8.67 -1.75 -12.46
C VAL A 140 8.05 -3.13 -12.26
N GLN A 141 8.75 -3.99 -11.54
CA GLN A 141 8.19 -5.24 -11.02
C GLN A 141 7.65 -5.01 -9.62
N ARG A 142 6.43 -5.48 -9.35
CA ARG A 142 5.78 -5.39 -8.04
C ARG A 142 5.43 -6.78 -7.54
N SER A 143 5.73 -7.03 -6.27
CA SER A 143 5.23 -8.19 -5.54
C SER A 143 4.86 -7.75 -4.13
N GLY A 144 3.56 -7.75 -3.83
CA GLY A 144 3.02 -7.25 -2.58
C GLY A 144 3.43 -5.80 -2.29
N LEU A 145 4.37 -5.65 -1.36
CA LEU A 145 4.84 -4.36 -0.85
C LEU A 145 6.20 -3.95 -1.42
N ILE A 146 6.79 -4.83 -2.23
CA ILE A 146 8.10 -4.69 -2.81
C ILE A 146 7.91 -4.21 -4.25
N ALA A 147 8.65 -3.17 -4.62
CA ALA A 147 8.75 -2.70 -5.99
C ALA A 147 10.22 -2.61 -6.38
N GLN A 148 10.57 -3.19 -7.52
CA GLN A 148 11.88 -3.06 -8.13
C GLN A 148 11.74 -2.23 -9.41
N SER A 149 12.47 -1.11 -9.49
CA SER A 149 12.52 -0.28 -10.69
C SER A 149 13.69 -0.68 -11.58
N PHE A 150 13.43 -0.69 -12.89
CA PHE A 150 14.40 -0.89 -13.97
C PHE A 150 14.48 0.34 -14.88
N LEU A 151 13.89 1.47 -14.47
CA LEU A 151 13.97 2.73 -15.20
C LEU A 151 15.39 3.30 -15.11
N ASP A 152 15.87 3.85 -16.23
CA ASP A 152 17.12 4.62 -16.26
C ASP A 152 16.80 6.11 -16.16
N ASN A 153 17.01 6.69 -14.97
CA ASN A 153 16.76 8.11 -14.70
C ASN A 153 15.39 8.61 -15.19
N GLY A 154 14.34 7.83 -14.92
CA GLY A 154 12.97 8.15 -15.34
C GLY A 154 12.65 7.83 -16.81
N HIS A 155 13.54 7.16 -17.54
CA HIS A 155 13.35 6.76 -18.93
C HIS A 155 13.36 5.24 -19.08
N CYS A 156 12.74 4.77 -20.16
CA CYS A 156 12.83 3.36 -20.55
C CYS A 156 14.28 2.98 -20.87
N PRO A 157 14.85 1.93 -20.26
CA PRO A 157 16.23 1.53 -20.52
C PRO A 157 16.46 1.00 -21.93
N GLN A 158 15.40 0.59 -22.64
CA GLN A 158 15.50 0.00 -23.98
C GLN A 158 15.25 1.00 -25.11
N CYS A 159 14.21 1.83 -25.02
CA CYS A 159 13.81 2.75 -26.10
C CYS A 159 13.93 4.23 -25.74
N GLY A 160 14.29 4.56 -24.50
CA GLY A 160 14.50 5.93 -24.06
C GLY A 160 13.25 6.80 -23.88
N ILE A 161 12.03 6.29 -24.12
CA ILE A 161 10.81 7.09 -23.88
C ILE A 161 10.72 7.45 -22.38
N PRO A 162 10.36 8.70 -22.03
CA PRO A 162 10.16 9.10 -20.64
C PRO A 162 9.02 8.33 -19.98
N SER A 163 9.20 7.96 -18.71
CA SER A 163 8.17 7.38 -17.86
C SER A 163 7.43 8.46 -17.09
N PRO A 164 6.09 8.38 -16.95
CA PRO A 164 5.33 9.29 -16.09
C PRO A 164 5.46 8.94 -14.60
N ILE A 165 6.13 7.84 -14.27
CA ILE A 165 6.43 7.45 -12.88
C ILE A 165 7.46 8.43 -12.33
N LEU A 166 7.02 9.28 -11.41
CA LEU A 166 7.95 10.12 -10.65
C LEU A 166 8.59 9.25 -9.58
N LEU A 167 9.88 8.97 -9.74
CA LEU A 167 10.65 8.42 -8.63
C LEU A 167 10.61 9.45 -7.50
N PRO A 168 10.45 9.02 -6.23
CA PRO A 168 10.53 9.94 -5.11
C PRO A 168 11.82 10.75 -5.26
N TRP A 169 11.80 12.00 -4.82
CA TRP A 169 12.98 12.87 -4.84
C TRP A 169 14.18 12.04 -4.41
N GLN A 170 15.33 12.22 -5.07
CA GLN A 170 16.58 11.62 -4.61
C GLN A 170 16.87 12.19 -3.22
N ALA A 171 16.14 11.72 -2.21
CA ALA A 171 16.54 11.76 -0.83
C ALA A 171 17.91 11.14 -0.90
N GLU A 172 18.92 11.94 -0.57
CA GLU A 172 20.26 11.45 -0.28
C GLU A 172 20.07 10.10 0.36
N LYS A 173 20.51 9.02 -0.31
CA LYS A 173 20.36 7.66 0.19
C LYS A 173 20.78 7.74 1.65
N THR A 174 19.82 7.74 2.58
CA THR A 174 20.14 7.66 4.00
C THR A 174 20.89 6.36 4.06
N LYS A 175 22.21 6.43 4.29
CA LYS A 175 23.05 5.24 4.32
C LYS A 175 22.29 4.25 5.19
N PRO A 176 22.04 3.02 4.70
CA PRO A 176 21.36 2.02 5.52
C PRO A 176 22.11 1.99 6.85
N VAL A 177 21.43 2.40 7.91
CA VAL A 177 21.98 2.29 9.25
C VAL A 177 21.86 0.82 9.53
N ILE A 178 22.91 0.06 9.19
CA ILE A 178 23.05 -1.32 9.63
C ILE A 178 23.10 -1.24 11.15
N ALA A 179 21.98 -1.50 11.79
CA ALA A 179 21.89 -1.48 13.23
C ALA A 179 22.60 -2.73 13.76
N GLU A 180 23.73 -2.56 14.43
CA GLU A 180 24.31 -3.66 15.21
C GLU A 180 23.43 -3.90 16.44
N ILE A 181 23.07 -5.16 16.68
CA ILE A 181 22.27 -5.53 17.85
C ILE A 181 23.16 -5.40 19.09
N PRO A 182 22.82 -4.50 20.03
CA PRO A 182 23.61 -4.34 21.25
C PRO A 182 23.66 -5.62 22.08
N SER A 183 24.77 -5.84 22.79
CA SER A 183 24.87 -6.90 23.79
C SER A 183 23.96 -6.62 24.99
N GLY A 184 23.51 -7.68 25.67
CA GLY A 184 22.67 -7.57 26.88
C GLY A 184 21.17 -7.42 26.63
N LEU A 185 20.70 -7.48 25.38
CA LEU A 185 19.28 -7.56 25.05
C LEU A 185 18.78 -9.01 25.11
N VAL A 186 17.51 -9.17 25.47
CA VAL A 186 16.80 -10.46 25.41
C VAL A 186 16.27 -10.65 23.99
N CYS A 187 16.42 -11.85 23.45
CA CYS A 187 15.90 -12.23 22.15
C CYS A 187 14.63 -13.08 22.30
N SER A 188 13.51 -12.60 21.76
CA SER A 188 12.30 -13.39 21.56
C SER A 188 12.17 -13.76 20.09
N THR A 189 11.73 -14.98 19.80
CA THR A 189 11.55 -15.49 18.43
C THR A 189 10.10 -15.87 18.20
N HIS A 190 9.55 -15.46 17.06
CA HIS A 190 8.19 -15.77 16.64
C HIS A 190 8.18 -16.27 15.20
N MET A 191 7.61 -17.45 14.97
CA MET A 191 7.43 -18.01 13.62
C MET A 191 6.02 -17.67 13.11
N PHE A 192 5.95 -17.15 11.87
CA PHE A 192 4.70 -16.76 11.25
C PHE A 192 3.87 -17.97 10.83
N ARG A 193 2.54 -17.88 10.98
CA ARG A 193 1.62 -18.93 10.55
C ARG A 193 1.22 -18.75 9.09
N GLY A 194 1.48 -19.74 8.24
CA GLY A 194 0.96 -19.78 6.86
C GLY A 194 1.28 -18.52 6.06
N ALA A 195 0.25 -17.89 5.48
CA ALA A 195 0.40 -16.79 4.51
C ALA A 195 0.56 -15.38 5.14
N ILE A 196 0.88 -15.28 6.43
CA ILE A 196 1.05 -13.99 7.12
C ILE A 196 2.20 -13.18 6.50
N GLN A 197 1.95 -11.90 6.20
CA GLN A 197 2.94 -10.99 5.59
C GLN A 197 3.44 -9.89 6.52
N ALA A 198 2.76 -9.65 7.64
CA ALA A 198 3.14 -8.61 8.58
C ALA A 198 2.74 -8.97 10.01
N CYS A 199 3.26 -8.21 10.98
CA CYS A 199 2.80 -8.25 12.35
C CYS A 199 2.81 -6.86 12.98
N HIS A 200 1.90 -6.65 13.93
CA HIS A 200 2.01 -5.56 14.89
C HIS A 200 2.86 -6.04 16.05
N VAL A 201 3.81 -5.20 16.46
CA VAL A 201 4.59 -5.37 17.67
C VAL A 201 4.12 -4.31 18.66
N GLU A 202 3.78 -4.75 19.86
CA GLU A 202 3.41 -3.88 20.97
C GLU A 202 4.39 -4.10 22.13
N GLN A 203 5.05 -3.03 22.54
CA GLN A 203 5.95 -2.99 23.69
C GLN A 203 5.16 -2.61 24.94
N SER A 204 5.57 -3.13 26.10
CA SER A 204 4.98 -2.69 27.37
C SER A 204 5.34 -1.25 27.75
N ASN A 205 6.48 -0.74 27.25
CA ASN A 205 6.92 0.65 27.39
C ASN A 205 7.75 1.06 26.16
N ASP A 206 7.79 2.36 25.86
CA ASP A 206 8.66 2.95 24.84
C ASP A 206 10.13 2.61 25.16
N SER A 207 10.76 1.85 24.28
CA SER A 207 12.18 1.52 24.38
C SER A 207 12.75 1.21 23.00
N GLN A 208 14.05 1.43 22.84
CA GLN A 208 14.73 1.00 21.62
C GLN A 208 14.71 -0.53 21.52
N LEU A 209 14.19 -1.02 20.41
CA LEU A 209 14.11 -2.43 20.07
C LEU A 209 14.76 -2.66 18.70
N PHE A 210 15.40 -3.82 18.55
CA PHE A 210 15.98 -4.27 17.29
C PHE A 210 15.23 -5.49 16.80
N TYR A 211 15.13 -5.67 15.49
CA TYR A 211 14.45 -6.83 14.93
C TYR A 211 15.16 -7.37 13.70
N GLN A 212 15.00 -8.68 13.47
CA GLN A 212 15.58 -9.37 12.32
C GLN A 212 14.60 -10.45 11.85
N PHE A 213 14.19 -10.40 10.58
CA PHE A 213 13.44 -11.50 9.98
C PHE A 213 14.32 -12.73 9.81
N ILE A 214 13.72 -13.93 9.89
CA ILE A 214 14.42 -15.21 9.80
C ILE A 214 13.70 -16.19 8.87
N SER A 215 14.44 -17.13 8.29
CA SER A 215 13.91 -18.25 7.51
C SER A 215 13.31 -19.36 8.38
N ALA A 216 12.68 -20.39 7.76
CA ALA A 216 12.24 -21.60 8.46
C ALA A 216 13.35 -22.26 9.29
N THR A 217 14.60 -22.16 8.85
CA THR A 217 15.78 -22.73 9.53
C THR A 217 16.40 -21.77 10.56
N GLY A 218 15.79 -20.61 10.78
CA GLY A 218 16.26 -19.61 11.76
C GLY A 218 17.44 -18.77 11.28
N GLN A 219 17.75 -18.77 9.98
CA GLN A 219 18.81 -17.94 9.41
C GLN A 219 18.31 -16.50 9.19
N PRO A 220 19.14 -15.46 9.41
CA PRO A 220 18.75 -14.08 9.14
C PRO A 220 18.32 -13.85 7.68
N VAL A 221 17.25 -13.08 7.50
CA VAL A 221 16.72 -12.64 6.20
C VAL A 221 16.60 -11.11 6.23
N GLY A 222 17.28 -10.42 5.31
CA GLY A 222 17.32 -8.96 5.27
C GLY A 222 18.24 -8.34 6.34
N GLU A 223 18.17 -7.01 6.47
CA GLU A 223 18.97 -6.24 7.43
C GLU A 223 18.32 -6.19 8.82
N VAL A 224 19.11 -5.88 9.86
CA VAL A 224 18.59 -5.59 11.19
C VAL A 224 17.90 -4.24 11.15
N GLY A 225 16.63 -4.21 11.55
CA GLY A 225 15.87 -2.98 11.72
C GLY A 225 15.80 -2.55 13.18
N THR A 226 15.34 -1.33 13.40
CA THR A 226 15.12 -0.81 14.76
C THR A 226 13.88 0.07 14.83
N ASN A 227 13.24 0.07 16.00
CA ASN A 227 12.08 0.90 16.29
C ASN A 227 12.07 1.25 17.78
N SER A 228 11.45 2.36 18.15
CA SER A 228 11.34 2.81 19.54
C SER A 228 9.91 3.06 20.00
N CYS A 229 8.92 2.94 19.10
CA CYS A 229 7.53 3.22 19.40
C CYS A 229 6.91 2.11 20.26
N ASP A 230 6.00 2.48 21.16
CA ASP A 230 5.14 1.57 21.91
C ASP A 230 4.44 0.54 21.01
N ARG A 231 3.99 0.96 19.83
CA ARG A 231 3.35 0.07 18.86
C ARG A 231 3.74 0.43 17.44
N PHE A 232 4.15 -0.57 16.68
CA PHE A 232 4.55 -0.41 15.28
C PHE A 232 4.27 -1.69 14.51
N MET A 233 4.29 -1.57 13.19
CA MET A 233 4.04 -2.70 12.30
C MET A 233 5.30 -3.04 11.52
N LEU A 234 5.60 -4.33 11.43
CA LEU A 234 6.69 -4.87 10.63
C LEU A 234 6.12 -5.73 9.51
N SER A 235 6.68 -5.63 8.32
CA SER A 235 6.25 -6.41 7.15
C SER A 235 7.42 -7.14 6.53
N LYS A 236 7.17 -8.35 6.05
CA LYS A 236 8.15 -9.12 5.31
C LYS A 236 8.50 -8.36 4.04
N SER A 237 9.79 -8.13 3.83
CA SER A 237 10.34 -7.57 2.60
C SER A 237 10.99 -8.63 1.71
N ASP A 238 10.90 -9.89 2.10
CA ASP A 238 11.54 -11.03 1.43
C ASP A 238 10.66 -12.27 1.64
N GLU A 239 10.42 -13.02 0.58
CA GLU A 239 9.59 -14.24 0.59
C GLU A 239 10.16 -15.35 1.47
N ARG A 240 11.47 -15.34 1.72
CA ARG A 240 12.16 -16.30 2.59
C ARG A 240 11.91 -16.03 4.07
N ALA A 241 11.30 -14.90 4.43
CA ALA A 241 10.99 -14.56 5.80
C ALA A 241 9.82 -15.39 6.33
N GLU A 242 10.11 -16.33 7.23
CA GLU A 242 9.12 -17.22 7.86
C GLU A 242 8.98 -16.97 9.35
N GLY A 243 9.84 -16.16 9.96
CA GLY A 243 9.71 -15.70 11.33
C GLY A 243 10.42 -14.37 11.58
N ILE A 244 10.41 -13.93 12.84
CA ILE A 244 11.07 -12.71 13.29
C ILE A 244 11.70 -12.92 14.68
N ARG A 245 12.88 -12.32 14.88
CA ARG A 245 13.51 -12.13 16.18
C ARG A 245 13.34 -10.69 16.62
N LEU A 246 12.93 -10.48 17.86
CA LEU A 246 12.89 -9.17 18.51
C LEU A 246 13.93 -9.16 19.64
N TYR A 247 14.76 -8.12 19.66
CA TYR A 247 15.80 -7.89 20.66
C TYR A 247 15.41 -6.65 21.47
N HIS A 248 15.11 -6.86 22.74
CA HIS A 248 14.54 -5.83 23.61
C HIS A 248 15.12 -5.93 25.03
N PRO A 249 15.03 -4.86 25.85
CA PRO A 249 15.40 -4.93 27.25
C PRO A 249 14.60 -6.01 28.01
N GLU A 250 15.20 -6.64 29.01
CA GLU A 250 14.58 -7.71 29.79
C GLU A 250 13.24 -7.29 30.42
N ASN A 251 13.16 -6.04 30.88
CA ASN A 251 11.97 -5.48 31.51
C ASN A 251 10.92 -4.96 30.52
N ASN A 252 11.14 -5.10 29.21
CA ASN A 252 10.18 -4.65 28.20
C ASN A 252 9.62 -5.83 27.41
N LYS A 253 8.47 -6.33 27.84
CA LYS A 253 7.82 -7.45 27.14
C LYS A 253 7.25 -6.96 25.81
N CYS A 254 7.43 -7.77 24.77
CA CYS A 254 6.86 -7.53 23.45
C CYS A 254 5.75 -8.53 23.16
N GLN A 255 4.63 -8.05 22.62
CA GLN A 255 3.56 -8.87 22.07
C GLN A 255 3.53 -8.75 20.54
N ILE A 256 3.25 -9.87 19.87
CA ILE A 256 3.19 -9.93 18.41
C ILE A 256 1.79 -10.34 17.99
N PHE A 257 1.21 -9.56 17.09
CA PHE A 257 -0.08 -9.83 16.49
C PHE A 257 0.11 -10.00 14.98
N GLU A 258 -0.04 -11.24 14.51
CA GLU A 258 0.06 -11.58 13.10
C GLU A 258 -1.06 -10.94 12.29
N VAL A 259 -0.73 -10.39 11.12
CA VAL A 259 -1.69 -9.83 10.18
C VAL A 259 -1.40 -10.30 8.75
N TYR A 260 -2.45 -10.64 8.01
CA TYR A 260 -2.30 -11.15 6.64
C TYR A 260 -1.67 -10.13 5.70
N ASP A 261 -1.92 -8.84 5.93
CA ASP A 261 -1.26 -7.72 5.24
C ASP A 261 -1.22 -6.47 6.14
N ARG A 262 -0.65 -5.37 5.61
CA ARG A 262 -0.51 -4.07 6.30
C ARG A 262 -1.83 -3.36 6.62
N ALA A 263 -2.95 -3.77 6.04
CA ALA A 263 -4.25 -3.12 6.18
C ALA A 263 -5.11 -3.69 7.31
N HIS A 264 -4.69 -4.80 7.92
CA HIS A 264 -5.43 -5.42 9.01
C HIS A 264 -4.92 -4.92 10.36
N PHE A 265 -5.85 -4.47 11.21
CA PHE A 265 -5.59 -4.16 12.61
C PHE A 265 -5.89 -5.41 13.44
N PRO A 266 -5.09 -5.74 14.47
CA PRO A 266 -5.50 -6.70 15.48
C PRO A 266 -6.70 -6.07 16.22
N VAL A 267 -7.91 -6.51 15.89
CA VAL A 267 -9.10 -6.12 16.65
C VAL A 267 -9.09 -6.94 17.95
N THR A 268 -8.69 -6.30 19.05
CA THR A 268 -9.29 -6.63 20.34
C THR A 268 -10.79 -6.37 20.23
N GLY A 269 -11.61 -7.12 20.96
CA GLY A 269 -13.06 -6.95 20.92
C GLY A 269 -13.43 -5.48 21.16
N ALA A 270 -14.38 -4.96 20.37
CA ALA A 270 -14.82 -3.56 20.41
C ALA A 270 -15.25 -3.09 21.83
N GLU A 271 -15.52 -4.03 22.73
CA GLU A 271 -15.86 -3.80 24.13
C GLU A 271 -14.68 -3.27 24.98
N GLN A 272 -13.45 -3.25 24.44
CA GLN A 272 -12.24 -2.81 25.16
C GLN A 272 -11.67 -1.47 24.68
N THR A 273 -12.25 -0.82 23.67
CA THR A 273 -11.75 0.49 23.17
C THR A 273 -12.75 1.62 23.45
N ASN A 274 -12.52 2.37 24.52
CA ASN A 274 -13.31 3.56 24.91
C ASN A 274 -13.03 4.83 24.08
N LYS A 275 -12.51 4.73 22.85
CA LYS A 275 -12.23 5.91 22.00
C LYS A 275 -12.67 5.67 20.57
N ALA A 276 -13.65 6.46 20.12
CA ALA A 276 -14.07 6.55 18.73
C ALA A 276 -13.00 7.27 17.88
N SER A 277 -12.90 6.95 16.59
CA SER A 277 -11.93 7.57 15.67
C SER A 277 -12.35 8.96 15.19
N GLU A 278 -13.20 9.68 15.93
CA GLU A 278 -13.82 10.93 15.47
C GLU A 278 -13.00 12.19 15.81
N ASP A 279 -11.90 12.08 16.56
CA ASP A 279 -11.06 13.22 16.96
C ASP A 279 -9.68 13.23 16.28
N VAL A 280 -9.64 13.14 14.94
CA VAL A 280 -8.42 13.53 14.19
C VAL A 280 -8.68 14.91 13.59
N PRO A 281 -8.07 15.99 14.12
CA PRO A 281 -8.17 17.31 13.51
C PRO A 281 -7.65 17.24 12.08
N LEU A 282 -8.42 17.81 11.13
CA LEU A 282 -7.94 18.08 9.77
C LEU A 282 -6.83 19.14 9.86
N THR A 283 -5.58 18.71 10.05
CA THR A 283 -4.42 19.60 9.94
C THR A 283 -4.22 19.91 8.46
N PHE A 284 -4.69 21.07 8.02
CA PHE A 284 -4.37 21.62 6.71
C PHE A 284 -2.86 21.84 6.65
N LEU A 285 -2.14 20.99 5.91
CA LEU A 285 -0.72 21.19 5.63
C LEU A 285 -0.61 22.07 4.38
N PRO A 286 -0.30 23.38 4.49
CA PRO A 286 -0.01 24.17 3.32
C PRO A 286 1.24 23.59 2.66
N LEU A 287 1.09 23.11 1.42
CA LEU A 287 2.22 22.75 0.56
C LEU A 287 3.02 24.04 0.32
N ARG A 288 4.12 24.22 1.07
CA ARG A 288 5.05 25.33 0.85
C ARG A 288 5.83 25.06 -0.42
N GLY A 289 5.52 25.81 -1.47
CA GLY A 289 6.36 25.92 -2.65
C GLY A 289 7.67 26.63 -2.34
N ARG A 290 8.77 26.06 -2.84
CA ARG A 290 9.93 26.75 -3.35
C ARG A 290 10.33 26.07 -4.65
#